data_AF-W9TCK2-F1
#
_entry.id   AF-W9TCK2-F1
#
_cell.length_a   1.000
_cell.length_b   1.000
_cell.length_c   1.000
_cell.angle_alpha   90.00
_cell.angle_beta   90.00
_cell.angle_gamma   90.00
#
_symmetry.space_group_name_H-M   'P 1'
#
loop_
_entity.id
_entity.type
_entity.pdbx_description
1 polymer ?
#
loop_
_entity_poly.entity_id
_entity_poly.type
_entity_poly.pdbx_seq_one_letter_code
_entity_poly.pdbx_strand_id
1 'polypeptide(L)'
;MPELFGPVPREDLARALAATVAQWGEAPDWQGDERNVVLALARIWFSAATGAIAPKDVAACWALERLPPEHRPVLAYARAAYLQGADHTLSGRAEQVAAFMRYARSVIEHRLSGTR
;
A
#
# COMPACT_ATOMS: atom_id res chain seq x y z
N MET A 1 -17.78 14.16 24.88
CA MET A 1 -18.02 14.99 23.68
C MET A 1 -18.96 14.22 22.77
N PRO A 2 -20.03 14.82 22.22
CA PRO A 2 -20.77 14.16 21.16
C PRO A 2 -19.84 13.90 19.97
N GLU A 3 -20.10 12.83 19.24
CA GLU A 3 -19.36 12.47 18.04
C GLU A 3 -19.57 13.57 16.99
N LEU A 4 -18.50 14.30 16.63
CA LEU A 4 -18.59 15.43 15.69
C LEU A 4 -18.82 14.97 14.24
N PHE A 5 -18.50 13.71 13.94
CA PHE A 5 -18.66 13.11 12.62
C PHE A 5 -19.37 11.77 12.75
N GLY A 6 -20.32 11.51 11.83
CA GLY A 6 -20.92 10.19 11.68
C GLY A 6 -19.95 9.18 11.04
N PRO A 7 -20.33 7.89 11.00
CA PRO A 7 -19.50 6.86 10.39
C PRO A 7 -19.33 7.11 8.89
N VAL A 8 -18.12 6.89 8.38
CA VAL A 8 -17.80 7.05 6.96
C VAL A 8 -18.43 5.90 6.15
N PRO A 9 -19.19 6.19 5.08
CA PRO A 9 -19.71 5.16 4.19
C PRO A 9 -18.60 4.33 3.54
N ARG A 10 -18.83 3.02 3.37
CA ARG A 10 -17.83 2.10 2.79
C ARG A 10 -17.44 2.48 1.36
N GLU A 11 -18.41 2.98 0.58
CA GLU A 11 -18.19 3.43 -0.80
C GLU A 11 -17.26 4.65 -0.86
N ASP A 12 -17.40 5.57 0.10
CA ASP A 12 -16.54 6.75 0.22
C ASP A 12 -15.12 6.35 0.59
N LEU A 13 -14.96 5.40 1.51
CA LEU A 13 -13.67 4.82 1.83
C LEU A 13 -13.03 4.16 0.61
N ALA A 14 -13.76 3.31 -0.12
CA ALA A 14 -13.26 2.64 -1.32
C ALA A 14 -12.83 3.65 -2.39
N ARG A 15 -13.63 4.70 -2.61
CA ARG A 15 -13.32 5.78 -3.55
C ARG A 15 -12.09 6.59 -3.12
N ALA A 16 -11.94 6.89 -1.83
CA ALA A 16 -10.76 7.57 -1.31
C ALA A 16 -9.50 6.72 -1.50
N LEU A 17 -9.56 5.42 -1.21
CA LEU A 17 -8.45 4.49 -1.42
C LEU A 17 -8.07 4.41 -2.90
N ALA A 18 -9.03 4.27 -3.81
CA ALA A 18 -8.79 4.26 -5.25
C ALA A 18 -8.13 5.56 -5.74
N ALA A 19 -8.63 6.71 -5.28
CA ALA A 19 -8.08 8.01 -5.63
C ALA A 19 -6.63 8.17 -5.16
N THR A 20 -6.27 7.66 -3.98
CA THR A 20 -4.88 7.64 -3.51
C THR A 20 -4.00 6.76 -4.38
N VAL A 21 -4.46 5.56 -4.74
CA VAL A 21 -3.68 4.66 -5.63
C VAL A 21 -3.43 5.27 -7.01
N ALA A 22 -4.41 6.02 -7.54
CA ALA A 22 -4.29 6.69 -8.83
C ALA A 22 -3.21 7.77 -8.87
N GLN A 23 -2.69 8.23 -7.72
CA GLN A 23 -1.60 9.20 -7.66
C GLN A 23 -0.23 8.60 -8.04
N TRP A 24 -0.09 7.27 -8.05
CA TRP A 24 1.18 6.57 -8.29
C TRP A 24 1.14 5.72 -9.57
N GLY A 25 1.00 6.40 -10.71
CA GLY A 25 0.90 5.76 -12.02
C GLY A 25 2.25 5.27 -12.54
N GLU A 26 3.26 6.11 -12.43
CA GLU A 26 4.57 5.98 -13.09
C GLU A 26 5.72 6.17 -12.09
N ALA A 27 6.95 5.84 -12.52
CA ALA A 27 8.13 5.95 -11.65
C ALA A 27 8.35 7.33 -11.01
N PRO A 28 8.17 8.45 -11.73
CA PRO A 28 8.35 9.79 -11.14
C PRO A 28 7.42 10.09 -9.95
N ASP A 29 6.28 9.41 -9.86
CA ASP A 29 5.29 9.67 -8.81
C ASP A 29 5.73 9.14 -7.42
N TRP A 30 6.70 8.22 -7.39
CA TRP A 30 7.17 7.57 -6.15
C TRP A 30 8.69 7.58 -5.99
N GLN A 31 9.43 8.06 -6.99
CA GLN A 31 10.89 8.15 -6.92
C GLN A 31 11.33 9.09 -5.79
N GLY A 32 12.20 8.59 -4.91
CA GLY A 32 12.64 9.30 -3.70
C GLY A 32 11.73 9.13 -2.48
N ASP A 33 10.55 8.50 -2.63
CA ASP A 33 9.66 8.14 -1.52
C ASP A 33 9.22 6.67 -1.55
N GLU A 34 10.00 5.80 -2.21
CA GLU A 34 9.65 4.42 -2.54
C GLU A 34 9.15 3.65 -1.31
N ARG A 35 9.88 3.77 -0.20
CA ARG A 35 9.58 3.07 1.06
C ARG A 35 8.19 3.44 1.57
N ASN A 36 7.87 4.74 1.59
CA ASN A 36 6.59 5.19 2.14
C ASN A 36 5.45 4.81 1.22
N VAL A 37 5.62 4.93 -0.09
CA VAL A 37 4.62 4.53 -1.07
C VAL A 37 4.36 3.02 -1.02
N VAL A 38 5.41 2.18 -0.95
CA VAL A 38 5.28 0.72 -0.79
C VAL A 38 4.48 0.35 0.46
N LEU A 39 4.77 0.98 1.60
CA LEU A 39 4.04 0.74 2.85
C LEU A 39 2.61 1.29 2.81
N ALA A 40 2.38 2.40 2.11
CA ALA A 40 1.06 2.96 1.91
C ALA A 40 0.19 2.02 1.05
N LEU A 41 0.73 1.47 -0.05
CA LEU A 41 0.03 0.47 -0.85
C LEU A 41 -0.32 -0.79 -0.05
N ALA A 42 0.57 -1.26 0.83
CA ALA A 42 0.25 -2.39 1.72
C ALA A 42 -0.93 -2.08 2.65
N ARG A 43 -0.97 -0.86 3.23
CA ARG A 43 -2.10 -0.40 4.05
C ARG A 43 -3.39 -0.24 3.26
N ILE A 44 -3.32 0.30 2.06
CA ILE A 44 -4.47 0.46 1.18
C ILE A 44 -5.02 -0.92 0.80
N TRP A 45 -4.15 -1.86 0.43
CA TRP A 45 -4.57 -3.23 0.12
C TRP A 45 -5.23 -3.91 1.33
N PHE A 46 -4.65 -3.79 2.52
CA PHE A 46 -5.26 -4.29 3.75
C PHE A 46 -6.66 -3.69 3.97
N SER A 47 -6.78 -2.37 3.82
CA SER A 47 -8.04 -1.64 4.04
C SER A 47 -9.10 -2.02 3.00
N ALA A 48 -8.71 -2.12 1.73
CA ALA A 48 -9.59 -2.57 0.66
C ALA A 48 -10.07 -4.02 0.87
N ALA A 49 -9.24 -4.88 1.46
CA ALA A 49 -9.59 -6.29 1.69
C ALA A 49 -10.41 -6.54 2.97
N THR A 50 -10.29 -5.68 3.99
CA THR A 50 -10.85 -5.94 5.33
C THR A 50 -11.85 -4.89 5.80
N GLY A 51 -11.83 -3.69 5.21
CA GLY A 51 -12.55 -2.52 5.70
C GLY A 51 -11.94 -1.88 6.97
N ALA A 52 -10.82 -2.40 7.47
CA ALA A 52 -10.15 -1.89 8.67
C ALA A 52 -8.88 -1.11 8.34
N ILE A 53 -8.49 -0.19 9.20
CA ILE A 53 -7.23 0.56 9.11
C ILE A 53 -6.20 -0.08 10.05
N ALA A 54 -4.98 -0.30 9.56
CA ALA A 54 -3.90 -0.90 10.33
C ALA A 54 -2.60 -0.07 10.26
N PRO A 55 -1.69 -0.20 11.25
CA PRO A 55 -0.32 0.29 11.19
C PRO A 55 0.45 -0.24 9.96
N LYS A 56 1.53 0.47 9.56
CA LYS A 56 2.32 0.14 8.36
C LYS A 56 2.93 -1.26 8.43
N ASP A 57 3.49 -1.63 9.58
CA ASP A 57 4.15 -2.91 9.82
C ASP A 57 3.16 -4.09 9.86
N VAL A 58 1.98 -3.89 10.45
CA VAL A 58 0.89 -4.88 10.51
C VAL A 58 0.35 -5.15 9.10
N ALA A 59 0.03 -4.10 8.34
CA ALA A 59 -0.44 -4.23 6.97
C ALA A 59 0.62 -4.86 6.05
N ALA A 60 1.89 -4.51 6.24
CA ALA A 60 3.00 -5.12 5.49
C ALA A 60 3.16 -6.61 5.81
N CYS A 61 3.03 -7.02 7.08
CA CYS A 61 3.07 -8.43 7.47
C CYS A 61 1.94 -9.21 6.79
N TRP A 62 0.71 -8.69 6.86
CA TRP A 62 -0.45 -9.28 6.22
C TRP A 62 -0.28 -9.42 4.69
N ALA A 63 0.26 -8.39 4.03
CA ALA A 63 0.46 -8.42 2.58
C ALA A 63 1.57 -9.40 2.17
N LEU A 64 2.64 -9.54 2.97
CA LEU A 64 3.74 -10.49 2.68
C LEU A 64 3.29 -11.94 2.55
N GLU A 65 2.30 -12.36 3.34
CA GLU A 65 1.71 -13.71 3.25
C GLU A 65 0.97 -13.95 1.92
N ARG A 66 0.51 -12.89 1.27
CA ARG A 66 -0.37 -12.92 0.08
C ARG A 66 0.36 -12.54 -1.20
N LEU A 67 1.56 -11.97 -1.10
CA LEU A 67 2.36 -11.60 -2.25
C LEU A 67 2.96 -12.84 -2.93
N PRO A 68 3.02 -12.84 -4.27
CA PRO A 68 3.91 -13.70 -5.03
C PRO A 68 5.37 -13.52 -4.58
N PRO A 69 6.20 -14.59 -4.59
CA PRO A 69 7.58 -14.55 -4.10
C PRO A 69 8.43 -13.43 -4.71
N GLU A 70 8.23 -13.09 -5.98
CA GLU A 70 8.96 -12.04 -6.71
C GLU A 70 8.77 -10.63 -6.12
N HIS A 71 7.64 -10.38 -5.44
CA HIS A 71 7.29 -9.07 -4.89
C HIS A 71 7.59 -8.95 -3.39
N ARG A 72 7.74 -10.08 -2.69
CA ARG A 72 8.01 -10.10 -1.24
C ARG A 72 9.26 -9.33 -0.83
N PRO A 73 10.41 -9.40 -1.54
CA PRO A 73 11.63 -8.71 -1.12
C PRO A 73 11.46 -7.20 -0.97
N VAL A 74 10.69 -6.55 -1.85
CA VAL A 74 10.46 -5.09 -1.81
C VAL A 74 9.71 -4.70 -0.55
N LEU A 75 8.61 -5.38 -0.25
CA LEU A 75 7.80 -5.08 0.92
C LEU A 75 8.49 -5.48 2.22
N ALA A 76 9.20 -6.62 2.24
CA ALA A 76 9.96 -7.06 3.41
C ALA A 76 11.05 -6.05 3.77
N TYR A 77 11.75 -5.54 2.77
CA TYR A 77 12.75 -4.49 2.94
C TYR A 77 12.14 -3.19 3.46
N ALA A 78 11.06 -2.71 2.83
CA ALA A 78 10.38 -1.49 3.26
C ALA A 78 9.89 -1.59 4.71
N ARG A 79 9.35 -2.74 5.11
CA ARG A 79 8.93 -3.02 6.49
C ARG A 79 10.11 -3.01 7.46
N ALA A 80 11.22 -3.67 7.11
CA ALA A 80 12.42 -3.69 7.96
C ALA A 80 13.00 -2.28 8.14
N ALA A 81 13.10 -1.50 7.06
CA ALA A 81 13.57 -0.12 7.10
C ALA A 81 12.68 0.78 7.97
N TYR A 82 11.35 0.59 7.91
CA TYR A 82 10.41 1.32 8.76
C TYR A 82 10.57 1.00 10.25
N LEU A 83 10.78 -0.28 10.60
CA LEU A 83 10.92 -0.71 12.01
C LEU A 83 12.28 -0.35 12.62
N GLN A 84 13.35 -0.42 11.83
CA GLN A 84 14.72 -0.21 12.31
C GLN A 84 15.17 1.25 12.22
N GLY A 85 14.36 2.13 11.62
CA GLY A 85 14.69 3.55 11.44
C GLY A 85 15.90 3.79 10.53
N ALA A 86 16.36 2.76 9.82
CA ALA A 86 17.56 2.85 9.00
C ALA A 86 17.28 3.54 7.66
N ASP A 87 18.27 4.29 7.19
CA ASP A 87 18.30 4.96 5.89
C ASP A 87 18.61 3.96 4.77
N HIS A 88 17.74 2.96 4.69
CA HIS A 88 17.80 1.85 3.77
C HIS A 88 16.93 2.22 2.57
N THR A 89 17.58 2.84 1.57
CA THR A 89 16.91 3.30 0.36
C THR A 89 16.74 2.17 -0.65
N LEU A 90 15.55 2.10 -1.25
CA LEU A 90 15.24 1.16 -2.34
C LEU A 90 15.90 1.56 -3.68
N SER A 91 16.75 2.59 -3.72
CA SER A 91 17.31 3.20 -4.93
C SER A 91 18.05 2.25 -5.88
N GLY A 92 18.59 1.13 -5.37
CA GLY A 92 19.23 0.09 -6.19
C GLY A 92 18.27 -0.96 -6.76
N ARG A 93 16.95 -0.81 -6.55
CA ARG A 93 15.92 -1.83 -6.86
C ARG A 93 14.77 -1.25 -7.68
N ALA A 94 15.02 -0.20 -8.47
CA ALA A 94 13.98 0.53 -9.21
C ALA A 94 13.05 -0.37 -10.03
N GLU A 95 13.59 -1.38 -10.74
CA GLU A 95 12.77 -2.32 -11.51
C GLU A 95 11.89 -3.22 -10.62
N GLN A 96 12.43 -3.69 -9.49
CA GLN A 96 11.68 -4.52 -8.53
C GLN A 96 10.57 -3.69 -7.86
N VAL A 97 10.85 -2.43 -7.52
CA VAL A 97 9.86 -1.48 -6.99
C VAL A 97 8.79 -1.25 -8.04
N ALA A 98 9.15 -0.92 -9.28
CA ALA A 98 8.17 -0.70 -10.35
C ALA A 98 7.29 -1.95 -10.60
N ALA A 99 7.88 -3.15 -10.56
CA ALA A 99 7.13 -4.40 -10.66
C ALA A 99 6.15 -4.60 -9.49
N PHE A 100 6.61 -4.36 -8.25
CA PHE A 100 5.75 -4.38 -7.07
C PHE A 100 4.61 -3.36 -7.17
N MET A 101 4.91 -2.11 -7.59
CA MET A 101 3.93 -1.04 -7.75
C MET A 101 2.83 -1.45 -8.73
N ARG A 102 3.20 -1.92 -9.92
CA ARG A 102 2.22 -2.41 -10.92
C ARG A 102 1.36 -3.54 -10.38
N TYR A 103 1.97 -4.52 -9.71
CA TYR A 103 1.24 -5.66 -9.13
C TYR A 103 0.26 -5.22 -8.05
N ALA A 104 0.74 -4.49 -7.03
CA ALA A 104 -0.07 -4.08 -5.90
C ALA A 104 -1.23 -3.19 -6.33
N ARG A 105 -0.99 -2.24 -7.25
CA ARG A 105 -2.03 -1.41 -7.85
C ARG A 105 -3.11 -2.25 -8.53
N SER A 106 -2.70 -3.17 -9.41
CA SER A 106 -3.64 -4.04 -10.12
C SER A 106 -4.51 -4.83 -9.14
N VAL A 107 -3.93 -5.41 -8.09
CA VAL A 107 -4.68 -6.16 -7.06
C VAL A 107 -5.67 -5.27 -6.31
N ILE A 108 -5.28 -4.06 -5.95
CA ILE A 108 -6.13 -3.11 -5.24
C ILE A 108 -7.30 -2.67 -6.15
N GLU A 109 -7.01 -2.29 -7.39
CA GLU A 109 -8.01 -1.84 -8.37
C GLU A 109 -9.04 -2.93 -8.66
N HIS A 110 -8.61 -4.19 -8.84
CA HIS A 110 -9.52 -5.33 -9.00
C HIS A 110 -10.41 -5.57 -7.77
N ARG A 111 -9.89 -5.34 -6.56
CA ARG A 111 -10.68 -5.47 -5.32
C ARG A 111 -11.70 -4.35 -5.18
N LEU A 112 -11.30 -3.11 -5.43
CA LEU A 112 -12.17 -1.95 -5.28
C LEU A 112 -13.26 -1.89 -6.36
N SER A 113 -13.00 -2.44 -7.55
CA SER A 113 -14.00 -2.55 -8.62
C SER A 113 -15.04 -3.66 -8.41
N GLY A 114 -14.70 -4.69 -7.63
CA GLY A 114 -15.61 -5.80 -7.27
C GLY A 114 -16.59 -5.50 -6.13
N THR A 115 -16.49 -4.34 -5.48
CA THR A 115 -17.34 -3.95 -4.35
C THR A 115 -18.64 -3.24 -4.78
N ARG A 116 -19.22 -3.64 -5.92
CA ARG A 116 -20.52 -3.10 -6.38
C ARG A 116 -21.70 -3.85 -5.78
#